data_AF-A0A3L7WC01-F1
#
_entry.id   AF-A0A3L7WC01-F1
#
_cell.length_a   1.000
_cell.length_b   1.000
_cell.length_c   1.000
_cell.angle_alpha   90.00
_cell.angle_beta   90.00
_cell.angle_gamma   90.00
#
_symmetry.space_group_name_H-M   'P 1'
#
loop_
_entity.id
_entity.type
_entity.pdbx_description
1 polymer ?
#
loop_
_entity_poly.entity_id
_entity_poly.type
_entity_poly.pdbx_seq_one_letter_code
_entity_poly.pdbx_strand_id
1 'polypeptide(L)'
;MSGSGELLGSTTSALLSAAGRTAVEQLPLIRDLRSGPPLLPGDAITSLDVDIATRLASLTLADLGSTATRLSLVIDPQYGFVLQGEGEGIVWNAVFGIYSATIRPPEMLPGQVRLLRSLLAGRERRIGWVILADGQAGTFTEPGVRPPPPPGASAEPSTAPSATPSATPSGSPVAP
;
A
#
# COMPACT_ATOMS: atom_id res chain seq x y z
N MET A 1 -7.63 -11.79 16.39
CA MET A 1 -6.44 -12.46 15.85
C MET A 1 -5.41 -12.55 16.97
N SER A 2 -4.67 -13.66 17.08
CA SER A 2 -3.52 -13.74 17.99
C SER A 2 -2.34 -12.92 17.42
N GLY A 3 -1.37 -12.54 18.25
CA GLY A 3 -0.13 -11.88 17.79
C GLY A 3 0.68 -12.72 16.78
N SER A 4 0.35 -14.01 16.63
CA SER A 4 0.91 -14.93 15.64
C SER A 4 0.25 -14.84 14.24
N GLY A 5 -0.85 -14.09 14.08
CA GLY A 5 -1.62 -14.06 12.82
C GLY A 5 -2.73 -15.10 12.73
N GLU A 6 -2.93 -15.90 13.78
CA GLU A 6 -3.99 -16.90 13.83
C GLU A 6 -5.38 -16.26 13.96
N LEU A 7 -6.31 -16.74 13.14
CA LEU A 7 -7.70 -16.35 13.20
C LEU A 7 -8.44 -17.05 14.35
N LEU A 8 -8.78 -16.25 15.35
CA LEU A 8 -9.44 -16.71 16.59
C LEU A 8 -10.93 -17.01 16.43
N GLY A 9 -11.58 -16.50 15.38
CA GLY A 9 -13.01 -16.72 15.16
C GLY A 9 -13.68 -15.66 14.28
N SER A 10 -14.96 -15.89 14.00
CA SER A 10 -15.82 -14.97 13.23
C SER A 10 -16.62 -14.05 14.16
N THR A 11 -16.86 -12.81 13.72
CA THR A 11 -17.76 -11.86 14.40
C THR A 11 -19.23 -12.28 14.34
N THR A 12 -19.59 -13.16 13.41
CA THR A 12 -20.93 -13.77 13.31
C THR A 12 -21.05 -15.07 14.11
N SER A 13 -20.00 -15.48 14.83
CA SER A 13 -20.02 -16.68 15.66
C SER A 13 -21.00 -16.55 16.82
N ALA A 14 -21.80 -17.58 17.06
CA ALA A 14 -22.66 -17.69 18.24
C ALA A 14 -21.88 -17.72 19.56
N LEU A 15 -20.56 -17.98 19.50
CA LEU A 15 -19.67 -18.00 20.66
C LEU A 15 -19.22 -16.59 21.09
N LEU A 16 -19.44 -15.56 20.26
CA LEU A 16 -19.06 -14.18 20.58
C LEU A 16 -20.14 -13.51 21.43
N SER A 17 -19.79 -13.16 22.67
CA SER A 17 -20.69 -12.46 23.58
C SER A 17 -21.09 -11.08 23.04
N ALA A 18 -22.20 -10.51 23.56
CA ALA A 18 -22.63 -9.17 23.19
C ALA A 18 -21.54 -8.12 23.47
N ALA A 19 -20.87 -8.21 24.64
CA ALA A 19 -19.75 -7.35 24.98
C ALA A 19 -18.56 -7.53 24.02
N GLY A 20 -18.28 -8.78 23.60
CA GLY A 20 -17.25 -9.08 22.60
C GLY A 20 -17.56 -8.46 21.24
N ARG A 21 -18.82 -8.50 20.78
CA ARG A 21 -19.24 -7.83 19.54
C ARG A 21 -19.03 -6.32 19.61
N THR A 22 -19.49 -5.68 20.68
CA THR A 22 -19.28 -4.23 20.87
C THR A 22 -17.79 -3.89 20.89
N ALA A 23 -16.95 -4.70 21.54
CA ALA A 23 -15.50 -4.48 21.55
C ALA A 23 -14.89 -4.58 20.14
N VAL A 24 -15.33 -5.56 19.32
CA VAL A 24 -14.84 -5.71 17.94
C VAL A 24 -15.26 -4.55 17.05
N GLU A 25 -16.48 -4.01 17.22
CA GLU A 25 -16.96 -2.84 16.47
C GLU A 25 -16.15 -1.57 16.72
N GLN A 26 -15.41 -1.50 17.83
CA GLN A 26 -14.53 -0.37 18.17
C GLN A 26 -13.10 -0.53 17.63
N LEU A 27 -12.74 -1.70 17.08
CA LEU A 27 -11.39 -1.93 16.57
C LEU A 27 -11.18 -1.23 15.22
N PRO A 28 -9.96 -0.73 14.94
CA PRO A 28 -9.59 -0.28 13.60
C PRO A 28 -9.86 -1.38 12.58
N LEU A 29 -10.72 -1.08 11.61
CA LEU A 29 -11.08 -2.02 10.55
C LEU A 29 -10.10 -1.91 9.39
N ILE A 30 -9.53 -3.05 8.99
CA ILE A 30 -8.72 -3.18 7.78
C ILE A 30 -9.58 -3.89 6.74
N ARG A 31 -9.71 -3.29 5.55
CA ARG A 31 -10.49 -3.88 4.46
C ARG A 31 -9.56 -4.68 3.55
N ASP A 32 -9.61 -6.00 3.64
CA ASP A 32 -8.89 -6.88 2.71
C ASP A 32 -9.72 -7.11 1.45
N LEU A 33 -9.18 -6.72 0.29
CA LEU A 33 -9.80 -6.87 -1.02
C LEU A 33 -9.16 -7.98 -1.85
N ARG A 34 -8.18 -8.70 -1.30
CA ARG A 34 -7.58 -9.84 -1.98
C ARG A 34 -8.66 -10.89 -2.20
N SER A 35 -8.73 -11.40 -3.42
CA SER A 35 -9.62 -12.51 -3.75
C SER A 35 -9.03 -13.81 -3.19
N GLY A 36 -9.90 -14.64 -2.63
CA GLY A 36 -9.51 -15.93 -2.05
C GLY A 36 -10.69 -16.60 -1.37
N PRO A 37 -10.55 -17.89 -1.00
CA PRO A 37 -11.51 -18.52 -0.12
C PRO A 37 -11.61 -17.71 1.19
N PRO A 38 -12.81 -17.62 1.79
CA PRO A 38 -12.97 -16.99 3.09
C PRO A 38 -12.06 -17.70 4.09
N LEU A 39 -11.30 -16.92 4.87
CA LEU A 39 -10.45 -17.47 5.90
C LEU A 39 -11.32 -18.12 6.98
N LEU A 40 -10.96 -19.34 7.37
CA LEU A 40 -11.60 -20.11 8.43
C LEU A 40 -10.86 -19.90 9.75
N PRO A 41 -11.52 -20.09 10.91
CA PRO A 41 -10.83 -20.15 12.19
C PRO A 41 -9.72 -21.21 12.15
N GLY A 42 -8.51 -20.85 12.59
CA GLY A 42 -7.31 -21.68 12.47
C GLY A 42 -6.46 -21.41 11.21
N ASP A 43 -6.97 -20.68 10.21
CA ASP A 43 -6.15 -20.16 9.13
C ASP A 43 -5.20 -19.06 9.66
N ALA A 44 -4.03 -18.95 9.03
CA ALA A 44 -2.99 -18.03 9.43
C ALA A 44 -2.83 -16.90 8.41
N ILE A 45 -2.91 -15.66 8.90
CA ILE A 45 -2.37 -14.49 8.20
C ILE A 45 -0.85 -14.50 8.42
N THR A 46 -0.08 -14.20 7.37
CA THR A 46 1.38 -14.20 7.48
C THR A 46 1.85 -13.22 8.55
N SER A 47 2.87 -13.57 9.34
CA SER A 47 3.40 -12.67 10.38
C SER A 47 3.88 -11.34 9.82
N LEU A 48 4.35 -11.33 8.56
CA LEU A 48 4.75 -10.10 7.87
C LEU A 48 3.53 -9.20 7.60
N ASP A 49 2.45 -9.73 7.05
CA ASP A 49 1.24 -8.94 6.80
C ASP A 49 0.68 -8.36 8.11
N VAL A 50 0.72 -9.16 9.19
CA VAL A 50 0.30 -8.72 10.53
C VAL A 50 1.17 -7.57 11.05
N ASP A 51 2.49 -7.68 10.93
CA ASP A 51 3.42 -6.62 11.36
C ASP A 51 3.16 -5.31 10.60
N ILE A 52 3.09 -5.38 9.27
CA ILE A 52 2.84 -4.21 8.42
C ILE A 52 1.46 -3.61 8.72
N ALA A 53 0.42 -4.43 8.75
CA ALA A 53 -0.94 -4.01 9.05
C ALA A 53 -1.04 -3.31 10.40
N THR A 54 -0.42 -3.87 11.43
CA THR A 54 -0.43 -3.31 12.79
C THR A 54 0.28 -1.97 12.83
N ARG A 55 1.45 -1.85 12.19
CA ARG A 55 2.19 -0.58 12.13
C ARG A 55 1.43 0.51 11.39
N LEU A 56 0.83 0.18 10.25
CA LEU A 56 0.05 1.15 9.47
C LEU A 56 -1.27 1.53 10.16
N ALA A 57 -1.97 0.58 10.77
CA ALA A 57 -3.20 0.85 11.51
C ALA A 57 -2.97 1.63 12.81
N SER A 58 -1.74 1.63 13.34
CA SER A 58 -1.36 2.44 14.50
C SER A 58 -1.05 3.90 14.16
N LEU A 59 -0.96 4.25 12.88
CA LEU A 59 -0.69 5.63 12.46
C LEU A 59 -1.89 6.53 12.76
N THR A 60 -1.60 7.71 13.28
CA THR A 60 -2.57 8.77 13.49
C THR A 60 -2.45 9.85 12.42
N LEU A 61 -3.49 10.69 12.30
CA LEU A 61 -3.45 11.88 11.44
C LEU A 61 -2.27 12.80 11.80
N ALA A 62 -1.93 12.89 13.09
CA ALA A 62 -0.82 13.70 13.57
C ALA A 62 0.55 13.15 13.13
N ASP A 63 0.72 11.83 13.10
CA ASP A 63 1.96 11.19 12.61
C ASP A 63 2.23 11.54 11.13
N LEU A 64 1.14 11.70 10.36
CA LEU A 64 1.18 12.07 8.95
C LEU A 64 1.20 13.58 8.70
N GLY A 65 0.99 14.41 9.74
CA GLY A 65 0.76 15.85 9.58
C GLY A 65 -0.44 16.16 8.67
N SER A 66 -1.44 15.28 8.67
CA SER A 66 -2.62 15.33 7.82
C SER A 66 -3.75 16.12 8.50
N THR A 67 -4.51 16.86 7.70
CA THR A 67 -5.73 17.56 8.11
C THR A 67 -7.01 16.81 7.71
N ALA A 68 -6.86 15.58 7.19
CA ALA A 68 -7.98 14.67 7.02
C ALA A 68 -8.64 14.39 8.38
N THR A 69 -9.90 13.95 8.34
CA THR A 69 -10.67 13.61 9.56
C THR A 69 -10.67 12.13 9.86
N ARG A 70 -10.29 11.30 8.89
CA ARG A 70 -10.33 9.84 8.98
C ARG A 70 -9.19 9.21 8.22
N LEU A 71 -8.65 8.13 8.78
CA LEU A 71 -7.76 7.20 8.10
C LEU A 71 -8.44 5.84 7.95
N SER A 72 -8.25 5.20 6.81
CA SER A 72 -8.63 3.80 6.59
C SER A 72 -7.50 3.04 5.91
N LEU A 73 -7.32 1.78 6.29
CA LEU A 73 -6.33 0.89 5.70
C LEU A 73 -7.03 -0.17 4.85
N VAL A 74 -6.56 -0.30 3.61
CA VAL A 74 -7.06 -1.26 2.63
C VAL A 74 -5.90 -2.12 2.14
N ILE A 75 -6.12 -3.43 2.02
CA ILE A 75 -5.20 -4.34 1.32
C ILE A 75 -5.79 -4.59 -0.07
N ASP A 76 -5.25 -3.88 -1.06
CA ASP A 76 -5.66 -3.96 -2.45
C ASP A 76 -4.86 -5.04 -3.19
N PRO A 77 -5.49 -5.91 -4.01
CA PRO A 77 -4.78 -6.98 -4.70
C PRO A 77 -3.76 -6.47 -5.73
N GLN A 78 -3.95 -5.28 -6.27
CA GLN A 78 -3.10 -4.68 -7.29
C GLN A 78 -2.02 -3.76 -6.67
N TYR A 79 -2.37 -3.03 -5.61
CA TYR A 79 -1.48 -2.03 -4.99
C TYR A 79 -0.87 -2.46 -3.65
N GLY A 80 -1.33 -3.56 -3.04
CA GLY A 80 -0.91 -3.99 -1.71
C GLY A 80 -1.51 -3.13 -0.61
N PHE A 81 -0.70 -2.73 0.38
CA PHE A 81 -1.19 -1.89 1.47
C PHE A 81 -1.44 -0.45 0.99
N VAL A 82 -2.67 0.03 1.13
CA VAL A 82 -3.11 1.37 0.77
C VAL A 82 -3.71 2.05 1.98
N LEU A 83 -3.07 3.13 2.43
CA LEU A 83 -3.60 4.00 3.48
C LEU A 83 -4.37 5.14 2.83
N GLN A 84 -5.61 5.36 3.26
CA GLN A 84 -6.48 6.39 2.70
C GLN A 84 -6.74 7.46 3.75
N GLY A 85 -6.74 8.71 3.32
CA GLY A 85 -7.14 9.84 4.14
C GLY A 85 -8.36 10.53 3.56
N GLU A 86 -9.37 10.73 4.40
CA GLU A 86 -10.65 11.33 4.04
C GLU A 86 -11.01 12.49 4.98
N GLY A 87 -11.48 13.59 4.41
CA GLY A 87 -11.98 14.75 5.13
C GLY A 87 -12.61 15.78 4.20
N GLU A 88 -12.97 16.94 4.74
CA GLU A 88 -13.63 17.99 3.97
C GLU A 88 -12.70 18.52 2.84
N GLY A 89 -13.06 18.18 1.60
CA GLY A 89 -12.26 18.51 0.41
C GLY A 89 -10.92 17.78 0.33
N ILE A 90 -10.74 16.71 1.10
CA ILE A 90 -9.51 15.90 1.17
C ILE A 90 -9.86 14.44 0.90
N VAL A 91 -9.30 13.89 -0.17
CA VAL A 91 -9.34 12.46 -0.48
C VAL A 91 -8.02 12.08 -1.12
N TRP A 92 -7.17 11.34 -0.41
CA TRP A 92 -5.91 10.83 -0.94
C TRP A 92 -5.72 9.35 -0.61
N ASN A 93 -4.95 8.67 -1.45
CA ASN A 93 -4.63 7.24 -1.32
C ASN A 93 -3.10 7.06 -1.37
N ALA A 94 -2.49 6.60 -0.30
CA ALA A 94 -1.06 6.32 -0.21
C ALA A 94 -0.77 4.83 -0.33
N VAL A 95 -0.13 4.45 -1.43
CA VAL A 95 0.27 3.08 -1.74
C VAL A 95 1.64 2.79 -1.13
N PHE A 96 1.65 1.92 -0.13
CA PHE A 96 2.87 1.40 0.51
C PHE A 96 3.44 0.17 -0.22
N GLY A 97 2.62 -0.48 -1.05
CA GLY A 97 3.01 -1.61 -1.88
C GLY A 97 2.78 -2.96 -1.21
N ILE A 98 3.26 -4.01 -1.86
CA ILE A 98 3.29 -5.38 -1.35
C ILE A 98 4.66 -5.60 -0.69
N TYR A 99 4.66 -6.01 0.58
CA TYR A 99 5.90 -6.29 1.32
C TYR A 99 6.34 -7.73 1.10
N SER A 100 7.65 -7.91 1.04
CA SER A 100 8.29 -9.22 1.04
C SER A 100 9.65 -9.10 1.73
N ALA A 101 10.12 -10.20 2.32
CA ALA A 101 11.37 -10.19 3.09
C ALA A 101 12.59 -9.71 2.28
N THR A 102 12.56 -9.81 0.95
CA THR A 102 13.73 -9.57 0.08
C THR A 102 13.62 -8.33 -0.81
N ILE A 103 12.41 -7.94 -1.25
CA ILE A 103 12.24 -6.86 -2.26
C ILE A 103 11.66 -5.58 -1.63
N ARG A 104 10.94 -5.70 -0.51
CA ARG A 104 10.41 -4.56 0.24
C ARG A 104 10.33 -4.95 1.71
N PRO A 105 11.45 -4.89 2.45
CA PRO A 105 11.48 -5.33 3.84
C PRO A 105 10.78 -4.32 4.77
N PRO A 106 10.21 -4.77 5.90
CA PRO A 106 9.37 -3.96 6.79
C PRO A 106 10.10 -2.74 7.39
N GLU A 107 11.44 -2.75 7.45
CA GLU A 107 12.28 -1.68 7.96
C GLU A 107 12.20 -0.39 7.12
N MET A 108 11.68 -0.48 5.88
CA MET A 108 11.46 0.69 5.01
C MET A 108 10.26 1.54 5.45
N LEU A 109 9.32 0.94 6.18
CA LEU A 109 8.02 1.53 6.49
C LEU A 109 8.12 2.88 7.24
N PRO A 110 8.98 3.05 8.26
CA PRO A 110 9.16 4.36 8.90
C PRO A 110 9.64 5.45 7.93
N GLY A 111 10.51 5.09 6.98
CA GLY A 111 10.96 6.00 5.94
C GLY A 111 9.83 6.43 5.01
N GLN A 112 8.99 5.47 4.59
CA GLN A 112 7.83 5.72 3.73
C GLN A 112 6.79 6.62 4.42
N VAL A 113 6.55 6.42 5.72
CA VAL A 113 5.66 7.29 6.52
C VAL A 113 6.20 8.71 6.59
N ARG A 114 7.51 8.88 6.81
CA ARG A 114 8.16 10.21 6.79
C ARG A 114 8.04 10.88 5.42
N LEU A 115 8.25 10.13 4.34
CA LEU A 115 8.09 10.63 2.98
C LEU A 115 6.64 11.06 2.72
N LEU A 116 5.66 10.23 3.08
CA LEU A 116 4.23 10.56 2.95
C LEU A 116 3.89 11.85 3.67
N ARG A 117 4.32 12.02 4.93
CA ARG A 117 4.15 13.27 5.68
C ARG A 117 4.69 14.48 4.93
N SER A 118 5.88 14.37 4.34
CA SER A 118 6.49 15.47 3.59
C SER A 118 5.74 15.79 2.28
N LEU A 119 5.13 14.78 1.65
CA LEU A 119 4.34 14.96 0.43
C LEU A 119 3.00 15.64 0.74
N LEU A 120 2.31 15.22 1.80
CA LEU A 120 1.04 15.78 2.24
C LEU A 120 1.17 17.23 2.76
N ALA A 121 2.33 17.59 3.34
CA ALA A 121 2.57 18.91 3.91
C ALA A 121 2.25 20.05 2.92
N GLY A 122 1.19 20.81 3.22
CA GLY A 122 0.71 21.95 2.42
C GLY A 122 0.07 21.59 1.07
N ARG A 123 -0.05 20.29 0.73
CA ARG A 123 -0.51 19.82 -0.60
C ARG A 123 -1.61 18.78 -0.55
N GLU A 124 -2.05 18.38 0.64
CA GLU A 124 -3.03 17.32 0.87
C GLU A 124 -4.29 17.39 -0.01
N ARG A 125 -4.85 18.59 -0.23
CA ARG A 125 -6.04 18.78 -1.10
C ARG A 125 -5.79 18.62 -2.60
N ARG A 126 -4.53 18.62 -3.02
CA ARG A 126 -4.09 18.53 -4.43
C ARG A 126 -3.54 17.14 -4.77
N ILE A 127 -3.61 16.20 -3.83
CA ILE A 127 -3.08 14.85 -3.99
C ILE A 127 -4.25 13.90 -4.08
N GLY A 128 -4.32 13.10 -5.14
CA GLY A 128 -5.26 11.99 -5.27
C GLY A 128 -4.62 10.67 -4.86
N TRP A 129 -3.45 10.36 -5.42
CA TRP A 129 -2.69 9.16 -5.09
C TRP A 129 -1.24 9.49 -4.80
N VAL A 130 -0.63 8.74 -3.89
CA VAL A 130 0.81 8.75 -3.60
C VAL A 130 1.32 7.33 -3.77
N ILE A 131 2.35 7.12 -4.58
CA ILE A 131 3.02 5.84 -4.71
C ILE A 131 4.37 5.93 -4.01
N LEU A 132 4.55 5.17 -2.92
CA LEU A 132 5.77 5.17 -2.11
C LEU A 132 6.68 4.02 -2.59
N ALA A 133 7.60 4.32 -3.49
CA ALA A 133 8.55 3.34 -4.00
C ALA A 133 9.47 2.83 -2.88
N ASP A 134 9.99 3.74 -2.06
CA ASP A 134 10.79 3.44 -0.86
C ASP A 134 10.71 4.58 0.17
N GLY A 135 11.60 4.59 1.17
CA GLY A 135 11.60 5.62 2.21
C GLY A 135 12.06 7.02 1.78
N GLN A 136 12.60 7.18 0.56
CA GLN A 136 13.12 8.43 -0.01
C GLN A 136 12.48 8.78 -1.37
N ALA A 137 11.97 7.80 -2.11
CA ALA A 137 11.40 7.98 -3.43
C ALA A 137 9.89 7.68 -3.46
N GLY A 138 9.13 8.60 -4.04
CA GLY A 138 7.70 8.45 -4.27
C GLY A 138 7.18 9.46 -5.28
N THR A 139 6.05 9.13 -5.90
CA THR A 139 5.36 9.98 -6.87
C THR A 139 3.94 10.24 -6.40
N PHE A 140 3.30 11.29 -6.93
CA PHE A 140 1.90 11.57 -6.66
C PHE A 140 1.14 11.96 -7.93
N THR A 141 -0.18 11.79 -7.89
CA THR A 141 -1.10 12.22 -8.93
C THR A 141 -2.11 13.22 -8.39
N GLU A 142 -2.74 13.96 -9.28
CA GLU A 142 -3.85 14.86 -8.95
C GLU A 142 -5.11 14.08 -8.54
N PRO A 143 -6.06 14.73 -7.84
CA PRO A 143 -7.34 14.13 -7.50
C PRO A 143 -8.07 13.62 -8.75
N GLY A 144 -8.66 12.43 -8.66
CA GLY A 144 -9.36 11.77 -9.77
C GLY A 144 -8.45 11.02 -10.77
N VAL A 145 -7.13 11.22 -10.73
CA VAL A 145 -6.19 10.49 -11.58
C VAL A 145 -5.68 9.25 -10.84
N ARG A 146 -6.20 8.07 -11.21
CA ARG A 146 -5.69 6.79 -10.69
C ARG A 146 -4.38 6.44 -11.40
N PRO A 147 -3.28 6.17 -10.66
CA PRO A 147 -2.02 5.79 -11.27
C PRO A 147 -2.11 4.39 -11.90
N PRO A 148 -1.30 4.07 -12.91
CA PRO A 148 -1.25 2.73 -13.47
C PRO A 148 -0.84 1.71 -12.39
N PRO A 149 -1.25 0.43 -12.53
CA PRO A 149 -0.76 -0.64 -11.68
C PRO A 149 0.78 -0.65 -11.65
N PRO A 150 1.40 -0.89 -10.48
CA PRO A 150 2.84 -1.11 -10.44
C PRO A 150 3.23 -2.30 -11.34
N PRO A 151 4.36 -2.20 -12.08
CA PRO A 151 4.83 -3.28 -12.96
C PRO A 151 5.15 -4.50 -12.10
N GLY A 152 4.28 -5.51 -12.18
CA GLY A 152 4.36 -6.73 -11.36
C GLY A 152 3.00 -7.36 -11.03
N ALA A 153 1.89 -6.62 -11.14
CA ALA A 153 0.55 -7.14 -10.89
C ALA A 153 -0.07 -7.92 -12.07
N SER A 154 0.57 -7.95 -13.24
CA SER A 154 0.08 -8.70 -14.41
C SER A 154 1.21 -9.52 -15.01
N ALA A 155 1.16 -10.84 -14.82
CA ALA A 155 1.88 -11.77 -15.67
C ALA A 155 1.17 -11.82 -17.03
N GLU A 156 1.59 -10.98 -17.96
CA GLU A 156 1.52 -11.31 -19.38
C GLU A 156 2.85 -10.89 -20.01
N PRO A 157 3.62 -11.83 -20.60
CA PRO A 157 4.85 -11.47 -21.30
C PRO A 157 4.46 -10.66 -22.53
N SER A 158 4.54 -9.35 -22.42
CA SER A 158 4.46 -8.46 -23.58
C SER A 158 5.69 -8.72 -24.43
N THR A 159 5.59 -9.66 -25.36
CA THR A 159 6.49 -9.80 -26.52
C THR A 159 6.36 -8.54 -27.38
N ALA A 160 7.02 -7.46 -26.96
CA ALA A 160 7.31 -6.33 -27.81
C ALA A 160 8.76 -6.50 -28.29
N PRO A 161 9.01 -6.65 -29.60
CA PRO A 161 10.36 -6.79 -30.11
C PRO A 161 11.14 -5.51 -29.83
N SER A 162 12.32 -5.65 -29.23
CA SER A 162 13.29 -4.58 -29.09
C SER A 162 13.61 -4.01 -30.47
N ALA A 163 13.20 -2.77 -30.72
CA ALA A 163 13.67 -2.01 -31.88
C ALA A 163 15.18 -1.76 -31.69
N THR A 164 15.99 -2.53 -32.41
CA THR A 164 17.43 -2.34 -32.55
C THR A 164 17.70 -0.96 -33.15
N PRO A 165 18.49 -0.06 -32.53
CA PRO A 165 19.01 1.08 -33.27
C PRO A 165 20.10 0.59 -34.23
N SER A 166 19.82 0.68 -35.53
CA SER A 166 20.73 0.40 -36.62
C SER A 166 22.04 1.18 -36.49
N ALA A 167 23.15 0.46 -36.49
CA ALA A 167 24.48 1.03 -36.65
C ALA A 167 24.60 1.71 -38.03
N THR A 168 25.09 2.94 -38.04
CA THR A 168 25.61 3.58 -39.26
C THR A 168 27.10 3.83 -39.05
N PRO A 169 28.00 3.20 -39.83
CA PRO A 169 29.40 3.59 -39.86
C PRO A 169 29.58 4.69 -40.91
N SER A 170 30.17 5.83 -40.54
CA SER A 170 30.67 6.79 -41.53
C SER A 170 32.00 7.34 -41.04
N GLY A 171 33.07 6.93 -41.71
CA GLY A 171 34.45 7.16 -41.30
C GLY A 171 35.00 8.54 -41.67
N SER A 172 36.25 8.75 -41.31
CA SER A 172 37.19 9.61 -42.04
C SER A 172 38.62 9.11 -41.81
N PRO A 173 39.47 9.05 -42.87
CA PRO A 173 40.82 8.53 -42.80
C PRO A 173 41.82 9.62 -42.37
N VAL A 174 42.84 9.22 -41.61
CA VAL A 174 44.10 9.95 -41.46
C VAL A 174 45.16 9.13 -42.20
N ALA A 175 45.84 9.77 -43.13
CA ALA A 175 47.09 9.29 -43.71
C ALA A 175 48.13 10.41 -43.61
N PRO A 176 49.43 10.11 -43.41
CA PRO A 176 50.50 11.00 -43.80
C PRO A 176 50.77 10.94 -45.32
#